data_AF-A0A559N3V8-F1
#
_entry.id   AF-A0A559N3V8-F1
#
_cell.length_a   1.000
_cell.length_b   1.000
_cell.length_c   1.000
_cell.angle_alpha   90.00
_cell.angle_beta   90.00
_cell.angle_gamma   90.00
#
_symmetry.space_group_name_H-M   'P 1'
#
loop_
_entity.id
_entity.type
_entity.pdbx_description
1 polymer ?
#
loop_
_entity_poly.entity_id
_entity_poly.type
_entity_poly.pdbx_seq_one_letter_code
_entity_poly.pdbx_strand_id
1 'polypeptide(L)' 'MKYFSISPTNDLEVIGYYPQTDFSDNYNPALPESHWQVKFNEFPDFKPNYKLDIHPKAIPTNLISGTGGYHGLLIDF' A
#
# COMPACT_ATOMS: atom_id res chain seq x y z
N MET A 1 -3.56 -32.43 -23.36
CA MET A 1 -3.80 -30.96 -23.37
C MET A 1 -2.91 -30.34 -22.31
N LYS A 2 -2.23 -29.23 -22.60
CA LYS A 2 -1.47 -28.49 -21.60
C LYS A 2 -2.40 -27.47 -20.93
N TYR A 3 -2.52 -27.55 -19.62
CA TYR A 3 -3.27 -26.59 -18.81
C TYR A 3 -2.28 -25.70 -18.09
N PHE A 4 -2.59 -24.41 -18.02
CA PHE A 4 -1.83 -23.42 -17.27
C PHE A 4 -2.74 -22.80 -16.22
N SER A 5 -2.20 -22.53 -15.03
CA SER A 5 -2.88 -21.83 -13.96
C SER A 5 -2.11 -20.57 -13.60
N ILE A 6 -2.81 -19.44 -13.50
CA ILE A 6 -2.26 -18.21 -12.95
C ILE A 6 -2.70 -18.13 -11.48
N SER A 7 -1.77 -17.80 -10.58
CA SER A 7 -2.04 -17.62 -9.16
C SER A 7 -1.26 -16.41 -8.65
N PRO A 8 -1.79 -15.65 -7.68
CA PRO A 8 -1.04 -14.58 -7.05
C PRO A 8 0.19 -15.15 -6.34
N THR A 9 1.30 -14.42 -6.39
CA THR A 9 2.54 -14.78 -5.71
C THR A 9 3.21 -13.52 -5.15
N ASN A 10 3.91 -13.68 -4.04
CA ASN A 10 4.78 -12.66 -3.44
C ASN A 10 6.27 -13.02 -3.59
N ASP A 11 6.60 -14.03 -4.39
CA ASP A 11 7.98 -14.43 -4.68
C ASP A 11 8.69 -13.36 -5.54
N LEU A 12 9.66 -12.67 -4.93
CA LEU A 12 10.42 -11.58 -5.55
C LEU A 12 11.30 -12.05 -6.73
N GLU A 13 11.66 -13.33 -6.80
CA GLU A 13 12.38 -13.85 -7.97
C GLU A 13 11.45 -13.99 -9.18
N VAL A 14 10.15 -14.16 -8.94
CA VAL A 14 9.12 -14.26 -9.98
C VAL A 14 8.58 -12.89 -10.37
N ILE A 15 8.28 -12.03 -9.39
CA ILE A 15 7.63 -10.73 -9.64
C ILE A 15 8.61 -9.57 -9.75
N GLY A 16 9.88 -9.73 -9.35
CA GLY A 16 10.86 -8.65 -9.34
C GLY A 16 10.61 -7.59 -8.26
N TYR A 17 11.47 -6.57 -8.22
CA TYR A 17 11.43 -5.48 -7.23
C TYR A 17 10.69 -4.26 -7.78
N TYR A 18 9.40 -4.42 -8.03
CA TYR A 18 8.49 -3.30 -8.27
C TYR A 18 8.33 -2.46 -7.00
N PRO A 19 7.68 -1.29 -7.07
CA PRO A 19 7.38 -0.47 -5.89
C PRO A 19 6.53 -1.29 -4.92
N GLN A 20 7.21 -1.86 -3.94
CA GLN A 20 6.64 -2.67 -2.90
C GLN A 20 6.82 -1.89 -1.62
N THR A 21 5.68 -1.64 -0.99
CA THR A 21 5.61 -0.95 0.29
C THR A 21 5.03 -1.91 1.29
N ASP A 22 5.58 -1.90 2.50
CA ASP A 22 4.94 -2.51 3.66
C ASP A 22 4.54 -1.40 4.64
N PHE A 23 3.66 -1.71 5.58
CA PHE A 23 3.47 -0.85 6.73
C PHE A 23 4.77 -0.78 7.52
N SER A 24 5.16 0.43 7.94
CA SER A 24 6.33 0.56 8.81
C SER A 24 6.12 -0.22 10.12
N ASP A 25 7.19 -0.74 10.72
CA ASP A 25 7.13 -1.67 11.89
C ASP A 25 6.26 -1.18 13.06
N ASN A 26 6.13 0.14 13.24
CA ASN A 26 5.37 0.76 14.32
C ASN A 26 4.04 1.36 13.87
N TYR A 27 3.57 1.02 12.67
CA TYR A 27 2.33 1.53 12.10
C TYR A 27 1.17 0.59 12.44
N ASN A 28 0.21 1.07 13.23
CA ASN A 28 -1.01 0.34 13.54
C ASN A 28 -2.20 0.96 12.78
N PRO A 29 -2.74 0.29 11.75
CA PRO A 29 -3.83 0.83 10.98
C PRO A 29 -5.18 0.82 11.73
N ALA A 30 -5.30 0.15 12.86
CA ALA A 30 -6.53 0.13 13.66
C ALA A 30 -6.66 1.34 14.61
N LEU A 31 -5.64 2.22 14.70
CA LEU A 31 -5.70 3.40 15.56
C LEU A 31 -6.69 4.45 15.03
N PRO A 32 -7.30 5.27 15.92
CA PRO A 32 -8.29 6.28 15.53
C PRO A 32 -7.81 7.28 14.47
N GLU A 33 -6.52 7.60 14.45
CA GLU A 33 -5.90 8.54 13.53
C GLU A 33 -5.39 7.90 12.23
N SER A 34 -5.61 6.61 12.00
CA SER A 34 -5.15 5.88 10.81
C SER A 34 -5.96 6.19 9.56
N HIS A 35 -5.35 6.02 8.38
CA HIS A 35 -6.05 6.03 7.09
C HIS A 35 -7.23 5.04 7.00
N TRP A 36 -7.26 3.95 7.77
CA TRP A 36 -8.41 3.02 7.78
C TRP A 36 -9.66 3.60 8.44
N GLN A 37 -9.53 4.66 9.24
CA GLN A 37 -10.67 5.31 9.90
C GLN A 37 -11.32 6.38 9.02
N VAL A 38 -10.73 6.67 7.85
CA VAL A 38 -11.32 7.60 6.88
C VAL A 38 -12.54 6.94 6.25
N LYS A 39 -13.70 7.54 6.47
CA LYS A 39 -14.95 7.10 5.84
C LYS A 39 -14.96 7.50 4.36
N PHE A 40 -15.57 6.66 3.55
CA PHE A 40 -15.62 6.86 2.09
C PHE A 40 -16.45 8.08 1.65
N ASN A 41 -17.33 8.60 2.49
CA ASN A 41 -18.30 9.64 2.17
C ASN A 41 -18.14 10.93 2.99
N GLU A 42 -17.10 11.03 3.82
CA GLU A 42 -16.89 12.15 4.73
C GLU A 42 -15.41 12.53 4.73
N PHE A 43 -15.12 13.83 4.81
CA PHE A 43 -13.77 14.27 5.13
C PHE A 43 -13.49 13.99 6.61
N PRO A 44 -12.31 13.44 6.95
CA PRO A 44 -11.96 13.19 8.35
C PRO A 44 -11.81 14.51 9.11
N ASP A 45 -12.22 14.52 10.37
CA ASP A 45 -11.99 15.63 11.32
C ASP A 45 -10.62 15.54 12.01
N PHE A 46 -9.81 14.55 11.61
CA PHE A 46 -8.43 14.34 12.02
C PHE A 46 -7.50 14.32 10.80
N LYS A 47 -6.19 14.51 11.01
CA LYS A 47 -5.17 14.31 9.97
C LYS A 47 -4.80 12.82 9.93
N PRO A 48 -5.15 12.07 8.87
CA PRO A 48 -4.83 10.65 8.82
C PRO A 48 -3.32 10.42 8.78
N ASN A 49 -2.86 9.49 9.61
CA ASN A 49 -1.50 8.99 9.57
C ASN A 49 -1.43 7.81 8.60
N TYR A 50 -0.38 7.81 7.78
CA TYR A 50 -0.09 6.74 6.85
C TYR A 50 1.42 6.60 6.70
N LYS A 51 1.97 5.47 7.14
CA LYS A 51 3.42 5.22 7.15
C LYS A 51 3.72 3.92 6.41
N LEU A 52 4.54 4.04 5.40
CA LEU A 52 4.99 2.94 4.56
C LEU A 52 6.51 2.93 4.52
N ASP A 53 7.07 1.74 4.56
CA ASP A 53 8.48 1.51 4.27
C ASP A 53 8.60 0.94 2.86
N ILE A 54 9.47 1.54 2.06
CA ILE A 54 9.77 1.08 0.70
C ILE A 54 10.80 -0.03 0.81
N HIS A 55 10.57 -1.15 0.11
CA HIS A 55 11.54 -2.23 0.05
C HIS A 55 12.90 -1.68 -0.48
N PRO A 56 14.06 -1.99 0.14
CA PRO A 56 15.34 -1.34 -0.19
C PRO A 56 15.80 -1.49 -1.65
N LYS A 57 15.31 -2.53 -2.33
CA LYS A 57 15.60 -2.80 -3.76
C LYS A 57 14.50 -2.34 -4.71
N ALA A 58 13.41 -1.76 -4.20
CA ALA A 58 12.33 -1.30 -5.03
C ALA A 58 12.79 -0.16 -5.94
N ILE A 59 12.32 -0.17 -7.17
CA ILE A 59 12.53 0.94 -8.09
C ILE A 59 11.66 2.12 -7.62
N PRO A 60 12.23 3.30 -7.33
CA PRO A 60 11.45 4.47 -6.96
C PRO A 60 10.46 4.81 -8.08
N THR A 61 9.18 4.91 -7.73
CA THR A 61 8.14 5.40 -8.64
C THR A 61 7.22 6.33 -7.88
N ASN A 62 6.65 7.30 -8.56
CA ASN A 62 5.67 8.23 -8.00
C ASN A 62 4.25 7.61 -7.91
N LEU A 63 4.08 6.39 -8.39
CA LEU A 63 2.82 5.64 -8.34
C LEU A 63 2.89 4.50 -7.32
N ILE A 64 2.51 4.79 -6.08
CA ILE A 64 2.17 3.72 -5.12
C ILE A 64 0.78 3.21 -5.52
N SER A 65 0.74 2.04 -6.16
CA SER A 65 -0.50 1.32 -6.46
C SER A 65 -1.35 1.25 -5.19
N GLY A 66 -2.63 1.60 -5.27
CA GLY A 66 -3.57 1.75 -4.16
C GLY A 66 -3.34 0.82 -2.98
N THR A 67 -2.53 1.26 -2.03
CA THR A 67 -2.26 0.55 -0.80
C THR A 67 -3.33 0.97 0.21
N GLY A 68 -4.27 0.07 0.47
CA GLY A 68 -5.10 0.01 1.69
C GLY A 68 -6.00 1.20 2.07
N GLY A 69 -6.06 2.28 1.29
CA GLY A 69 -6.96 3.41 1.53
C GLY A 69 -8.22 3.30 0.68
N TYR A 70 -9.40 3.27 1.29
CA TYR A 70 -10.65 3.39 0.56
C TYR A 70 -10.71 4.78 -0.11
N HIS A 71 -10.52 4.80 -1.44
CA HIS A 71 -10.85 5.89 -2.36
C HIS A 71 -10.12 7.24 -2.19
N GLY A 72 -8.79 7.24 -2.26
CA GLY A 72 -7.99 8.48 -2.37
C GLY A 72 -6.73 8.32 -3.24
N LEU A 73 -6.17 9.44 -3.71
CA LEU A 73 -4.84 9.48 -4.33
C LEU A 73 -3.80 9.83 -3.25
N LEU A 74 -2.75 9.03 -3.14
CA LEU A 74 -1.56 9.42 -2.39
C LEU A 74 -0.75 10.39 -3.25
N ILE A 75 -0.50 11.59 -2.72
CA ILE A 75 0.33 12.61 -3.38
C ILE A 75 1.64 12.70 -2.59
N ASP A 76 2.74 12.37 -3.25
CA ASP A 76 4.11 12.55 -2.76
C ASP A 76 4.63 13.95 -3.20
N PHE A 77 5.26 14.71 -2.30
CA PHE A 77 5.73 16.09 -2.52
C PHE A 77 7.25 16.20 -2.36
#